data_AF-A0A2G8JD89-F1
#
_entry.id   AF-A0A2G8JD89-F1
#
_cell.length_a   1.000
_cell.length_b   1.000
_cell.length_c   1.000
_cell.angle_alpha   90.00
_cell.angle_beta   90.00
_cell.angle_gamma   90.00
#
_symmetry.space_group_name_H-M   'P 1'
#
loop_
_entity.id
_entity.type
_entity.pdbx_description
1 polymer ?
#
loop_
_entity_poly.entity_id
_entity_poly.type
_entity_poly.pdbx_seq_one_letter_code
_entity_poly.pdbx_strand_id
1 'polypeptide(L)'
;MCNPVSCGHPPNIINGYIMTKDHTYGSLLTYGCVPGYNLVSHGKLRCAVDRSWKGDVPSCEPVNCGIPPSIYNGKVDFNQTTYKERAFYFCNNGFDLIGSGMHKCLATGAWSNTSPSCQPVFCGEPRQVINGEVHGKNFTSIKL
;
A
#
# COMPACT_ATOMS: atom_id res chain seq x y z
N MET A 1 49.27 -23.38 7.95
CA MET A 1 47.86 -23.31 7.54
C MET A 1 47.51 -21.86 7.27
N CYS A 2 46.86 -21.56 6.14
CA CYS A 2 46.38 -20.21 5.82
C CYS A 2 44.85 -20.24 5.81
N ASN A 3 44.21 -19.35 6.58
CA ASN A 3 42.75 -19.24 6.66
C ASN A 3 42.28 -18.04 5.83
N PRO A 4 41.12 -18.11 5.17
CA PRO A 4 40.61 -17.01 4.37
C PRO A 4 40.32 -15.79 5.26
N VAL A 5 40.60 -14.61 4.72
CA VAL A 5 40.30 -13.32 5.38
C VAL A 5 38.80 -13.21 5.59
N SER A 6 38.37 -12.80 6.78
CA SER A 6 36.97 -12.46 7.06
C SER A 6 36.79 -10.94 7.07
N CYS A 7 35.71 -10.47 6.45
CA CYS A 7 35.33 -9.05 6.43
C CYS A 7 34.45 -8.64 7.62
N GLY A 8 34.21 -9.54 8.57
CA GLY A 8 33.37 -9.27 9.74
C GLY A 8 31.90 -9.01 9.38
N HIS A 9 31.17 -8.41 10.33
CA HIS A 9 29.74 -8.17 10.18
C HIS A 9 29.47 -7.13 9.10
N PRO A 10 28.61 -7.43 8.11
CA PRO A 10 28.29 -6.46 7.08
C PRO A 10 27.47 -5.26 7.58
N PRO A 11 27.40 -4.17 6.79
CA PRO A 11 26.51 -3.05 7.08
C PRO A 11 25.04 -3.50 7.20
N ASN A 12 24.33 -2.99 8.21
CA ASN A 12 22.88 -3.22 8.32
C ASN A 12 22.12 -2.19 7.49
N ILE A 13 20.98 -2.60 6.92
CA ILE A 13 20.07 -1.73 6.20
C ILE A 13 18.70 -1.70 6.88
N ILE A 14 18.07 -0.54 6.92
CA ILE A 14 16.75 -0.36 7.52
C ILE A 14 15.71 -1.13 6.69
N ASN A 15 14.79 -1.84 7.37
CA ASN A 15 13.77 -2.69 6.74
C ASN A 15 14.32 -3.81 5.83
N GLY A 16 15.59 -4.19 6.01
CA GLY A 16 16.19 -5.30 5.29
C GLY A 16 16.99 -6.25 6.18
N TYR A 17 17.48 -7.30 5.56
CA TYR A 17 18.26 -8.36 6.21
C TYR A 17 19.32 -8.91 5.26
N ILE A 18 20.38 -9.45 5.85
CA ILE A 18 21.48 -10.09 5.12
C ILE A 18 21.06 -11.52 4.74
N MET A 19 21.21 -11.88 3.46
CA MET A 19 20.91 -13.23 2.96
C MET A 19 22.14 -14.15 2.97
N THR A 20 23.34 -13.60 2.72
CA THR A 20 24.58 -14.39 2.64
C THR A 20 25.16 -14.67 4.04
N LYS A 21 25.50 -15.94 4.30
CA LYS A 21 26.16 -16.37 5.56
C LYS A 21 27.69 -16.33 5.52
N ASP A 22 28.29 -16.52 4.35
CA ASP A 22 29.74 -16.49 4.17
C ASP A 22 30.25 -15.04 4.08
N HIS A 23 31.20 -14.71 4.95
CA HIS A 23 31.79 -13.37 5.08
C HIS A 23 33.30 -13.38 4.81
N THR A 24 33.78 -14.38 4.06
CA THR A 24 35.20 -14.57 3.75
C THR A 24 35.61 -14.00 2.39
N TYR A 25 36.92 -13.80 2.16
CA TYR A 25 37.45 -13.16 0.96
C TYR A 25 36.84 -13.69 -0.34
N GLY A 26 36.34 -12.76 -1.16
CA GLY A 26 35.70 -13.06 -2.43
C GLY A 26 34.20 -13.34 -2.33
N SER A 27 33.65 -13.58 -1.14
CA SER A 27 32.21 -13.80 -0.93
C SER A 27 31.38 -12.60 -1.39
N LEU A 28 30.21 -12.86 -1.97
CA LEU A 28 29.25 -11.85 -2.40
C LEU A 28 28.10 -11.74 -1.40
N LEU A 29 27.95 -10.56 -0.82
CA LEU A 29 26.88 -10.21 0.08
C LEU A 29 25.66 -9.72 -0.68
N THR A 30 24.52 -10.34 -0.40
CA THR A 30 23.20 -9.92 -0.90
C THR A 30 22.25 -9.63 0.24
N TYR A 31 21.31 -8.71 -0.01
CA TYR A 31 20.29 -8.28 0.94
C TYR A 31 18.89 -8.63 0.45
N GLY A 32 17.99 -8.87 1.40
CA GLY A 32 16.55 -8.93 1.18
C GLY A 32 15.85 -7.84 1.98
N CYS A 33 14.61 -7.53 1.61
CA CYS A 33 13.76 -6.60 2.35
C CYS A 33 12.63 -7.35 3.07
N VAL A 34 12.20 -6.82 4.22
CA VAL A 34 11.03 -7.36 4.92
C VAL A 34 9.74 -7.11 4.11
N PRO A 35 8.66 -7.88 4.34
CA PRO A 35 7.41 -7.70 3.59
C PRO A 35 6.90 -6.24 3.60
N GLY A 36 6.52 -5.75 2.43
CA GLY A 36 6.04 -4.38 2.23
C GLY A 36 7.14 -3.37 1.88
N TYR A 37 8.36 -3.84 1.65
CA TYR A 37 9.48 -3.04 1.15
C TYR A 37 10.12 -3.73 -0.06
N ASN A 38 10.54 -2.93 -1.03
CA ASN A 38 11.25 -3.36 -2.22
C ASN A 38 12.73 -2.98 -2.12
N LEU A 39 13.61 -3.88 -2.59
CA LEU A 39 15.03 -3.58 -2.69
C LEU A 39 15.24 -2.61 -3.85
N VAL A 40 15.66 -1.40 -3.53
CA VAL A 40 15.99 -0.38 -4.52
C VAL A 40 17.49 -0.44 -4.77
N SER A 41 17.84 -0.68 -6.04
CA SER A 41 19.16 -1.06 -6.56
C SER A 41 19.60 -2.50 -6.28
N HIS A 42 20.36 -3.09 -7.22
CA HIS A 42 20.98 -4.41 -7.06
C HIS A 42 22.31 -4.34 -6.31
N GLY A 43 22.40 -3.48 -5.29
CA GLY A 43 23.63 -3.27 -4.51
C GLY A 43 24.20 -4.60 -4.00
N LYS A 44 25.48 -4.83 -4.29
CA LYS A 44 26.22 -6.04 -3.92
C LYS A 44 27.53 -5.61 -3.30
N LEU A 45 27.84 -6.16 -2.13
CA LEU A 45 29.17 -5.99 -1.54
C LEU A 45 29.99 -7.26 -1.71
N ARG A 46 31.28 -7.07 -1.94
CA ARG A 46 32.27 -8.15 -2.02
C ARG A 46 33.24 -8.02 -0.87
N CYS A 47 33.57 -9.13 -0.23
CA CYS A 47 34.61 -9.15 0.79
C CYS A 47 35.98 -9.01 0.13
N ALA A 48 36.66 -7.89 0.38
CA ALA A 48 37.94 -7.56 -0.20
C ALA A 48 39.13 -8.04 0.67
N VAL A 49 40.33 -7.97 0.10
CA VAL A 49 41.56 -8.43 0.75
C VAL A 49 41.93 -7.60 1.99
N ASP A 50 41.49 -6.33 2.04
CA ASP A 50 41.70 -5.41 3.16
C ASP A 50 40.74 -5.64 4.33
N ARG A 51 40.00 -6.77 4.32
CA ARG A 51 39.00 -7.14 5.32
C ARG A 51 37.79 -6.20 5.37
N SER A 52 37.53 -5.47 4.28
CA SER A 52 36.37 -4.60 4.17
C SER A 52 35.37 -5.09 3.12
N TRP A 53 34.11 -4.78 3.34
CA TRP A 53 33.06 -4.94 2.35
C TRP A 53 33.14 -3.78 1.34
N LYS A 54 33.34 -4.10 0.07
CA LYS A 54 33.39 -3.11 -1.03
C LYS A 54 32.19 -3.26 -1.95
N GLY A 55 31.57 -2.14 -2.32
CA GLY A 55 30.42 -2.08 -3.23
C GLY A 55 29.31 -1.20 -2.68
N ASP A 56 28.19 -1.19 -3.38
CA ASP A 56 27.05 -0.34 -3.02
C ASP A 56 26.13 -1.04 -2.03
N VAL A 57 25.78 -0.33 -0.96
CA VAL A 57 24.78 -0.77 0.02
C VAL A 57 23.39 -0.41 -0.53
N PRO A 58 22.51 -1.39 -0.78
CA PRO A 58 21.17 -1.10 -1.29
C PRO A 58 20.27 -0.51 -0.20
N SER A 59 19.10 -0.01 -0.61
CA SER A 59 18.07 0.49 0.31
C SER A 59 16.77 -0.31 0.16
N CYS A 60 15.98 -0.36 1.22
CA CYS A 60 14.65 -0.96 1.20
C CYS A 60 13.59 0.16 1.29
N GLU A 61 12.89 0.42 0.19
CA GLU A 61 11.86 1.44 0.11
C GLU A 61 10.46 0.84 0.21
N PRO A 62 9.49 1.51 0.84
CA PRO A 62 8.15 0.96 1.00
C PRO A 62 7.48 0.74 -0.36
N VAL A 63 6.75 -0.37 -0.48
CA VAL A 63 5.96 -0.68 -1.67
C VAL A 63 4.94 0.44 -1.91
N ASN A 64 4.77 0.86 -3.16
CA ASN A 64 3.79 1.85 -3.56
C ASN A 64 2.57 1.16 -4.20
N CYS A 65 1.37 1.37 -3.63
CA CYS A 65 0.12 0.83 -4.15
C CYS A 65 -0.49 1.64 -5.30
N GLY A 66 0.15 2.74 -5.69
CA GLY A 66 -0.36 3.68 -6.67
C GLY A 66 -1.53 4.52 -6.16
N ILE A 67 -1.99 5.43 -7.01
CA ILE A 67 -3.12 6.30 -6.70
C ILE A 67 -4.38 5.43 -6.48
N PRO A 68 -5.09 5.57 -5.35
CA PRO A 68 -6.35 4.87 -5.12
C PRO A 68 -7.34 5.12 -6.26
N PRO A 69 -8.08 4.10 -6.75
CA PRO A 69 -9.05 4.28 -7.82
C PRO A 69 -10.12 5.31 -7.46
N SER A 70 -10.51 6.16 -8.40
CA SER A 70 -11.64 7.07 -8.22
C SER A 70 -12.97 6.31 -8.24
N ILE A 71 -13.99 6.85 -7.57
CA ILE A 71 -15.37 6.32 -7.58
C ILE A 71 -16.34 7.35 -8.16
N TYR A 72 -17.40 6.86 -8.80
CA TYR A 72 -18.47 7.73 -9.32
C TYR A 72 -19.33 8.29 -8.18
N ASN A 73 -19.79 9.55 -8.30
CA ASN A 73 -20.53 10.27 -7.26
C ASN A 73 -19.86 10.25 -5.87
N GLY A 74 -18.53 10.25 -5.85
CA GLY A 74 -17.76 10.32 -4.63
C GLY A 74 -16.36 10.84 -4.85
N LYS A 75 -15.58 10.83 -3.79
CA LYS A 75 -14.20 11.28 -3.73
C LYS A 75 -13.38 10.35 -2.86
N VAL A 76 -12.07 10.35 -3.09
CA VAL A 76 -11.09 9.65 -2.28
C VAL A 76 -10.09 10.66 -1.72
N ASP A 77 -9.79 10.53 -0.44
CA ASP A 77 -8.82 11.35 0.29
C ASP A 77 -7.63 10.48 0.73
N PHE A 78 -6.42 10.91 0.41
CA PHE A 78 -5.17 10.22 0.74
C PHE A 78 -4.01 11.21 0.68
N ASN A 79 -2.97 10.98 1.50
CA ASN A 79 -1.74 11.80 1.51
C ASN A 79 -0.58 11.07 0.82
N GLN A 80 -0.45 9.77 1.07
CA GLN A 80 0.59 8.91 0.53
C GLN A 80 -0.01 7.58 0.08
N THR A 81 0.72 6.89 -0.79
CA THR A 81 0.26 5.63 -1.43
C THR A 81 1.17 4.45 -1.08
N THR A 82 2.02 4.60 -0.07
CA THR A 82 3.04 3.62 0.32
C THR A 82 2.53 2.64 1.37
N TYR A 83 3.25 1.54 1.57
CA TYR A 83 2.85 0.45 2.47
C TYR A 83 2.40 0.96 3.85
N LYS A 84 1.23 0.45 4.29
CA LYS A 84 0.48 0.82 5.51
C LYS A 84 -0.27 2.16 5.48
N GLU A 85 -0.09 3.00 4.46
CA GLU A 85 -0.89 4.21 4.30
C GLU A 85 -2.34 3.90 4.01
N ARG A 86 -3.20 4.91 4.24
CA ARG A 86 -4.65 4.78 4.17
C ARG A 86 -5.26 5.78 3.21
N ALA A 87 -6.28 5.31 2.48
CA ALA A 87 -7.17 6.11 1.64
C ALA A 87 -8.60 6.00 2.16
N PHE A 88 -9.32 7.12 2.15
CA PHE A 88 -10.69 7.23 2.66
C PHE A 88 -11.65 7.67 1.56
N TYR A 89 -12.73 6.92 1.37
CA TYR A 89 -13.74 7.17 0.36
C TYR A 89 -14.98 7.80 0.96
N PHE A 90 -15.53 8.78 0.24
CA PHE A 90 -16.71 9.52 0.63
C PHE A 90 -17.64 9.68 -0.57
N CYS A 91 -18.94 9.56 -0.35
CA CYS A 91 -19.93 9.86 -1.36
C CYS A 91 -20.31 11.34 -1.36
N ASN A 92 -20.71 11.84 -2.53
CA ASN A 92 -21.30 13.15 -2.67
C ASN A 92 -22.65 13.21 -1.96
N ASN A 93 -23.14 14.42 -1.68
CA ASN A 93 -24.45 14.61 -1.06
C ASN A 93 -25.55 13.91 -1.86
N GLY A 94 -26.45 13.21 -1.16
CA GLY A 94 -27.53 12.44 -1.78
C GLY A 94 -27.16 11.01 -2.15
N PHE A 95 -25.94 10.56 -1.81
CA PHE A 95 -25.50 9.18 -2.02
C PHE A 95 -24.96 8.53 -0.74
N ASP A 96 -25.29 7.25 -0.56
CA ASP A 96 -24.77 6.38 0.49
C ASP A 96 -23.58 5.55 -0.03
N LEU A 97 -22.58 5.37 0.83
CA LEU A 97 -21.41 4.56 0.54
C LEU A 97 -21.68 3.07 0.80
N ILE A 98 -21.62 2.26 -0.24
CA ILE A 98 -21.79 0.81 -0.20
C ILE A 98 -20.43 0.14 -0.33
N GLY A 99 -20.01 -0.56 0.73
CA GLY A 99 -18.72 -1.24 0.83
C GLY A 99 -17.77 -0.58 1.84
N SER A 100 -16.49 -0.97 1.83
CA SER A 100 -15.49 -0.43 2.75
C SER A 100 -15.02 0.95 2.30
N GLY A 101 -15.22 1.95 3.16
CA GLY A 101 -14.75 3.32 2.93
C GLY A 101 -13.28 3.56 3.28
N MET A 102 -12.61 2.63 3.95
CA MET A 102 -11.19 2.76 4.30
C MET A 102 -10.38 1.66 3.62
N HIS A 103 -9.37 2.06 2.87
CA HIS A 103 -8.48 1.17 2.15
C HIS A 103 -7.06 1.37 2.69
N LYS A 104 -6.33 0.28 2.91
CA LYS A 104 -4.94 0.29 3.38
C LYS A 104 -4.02 -0.26 2.29
N CYS A 105 -2.88 0.38 2.06
CA CYS A 105 -1.88 -0.14 1.14
C CYS A 105 -1.21 -1.38 1.74
N LEU A 106 -1.33 -2.51 1.05
CA LEU A 106 -0.81 -3.80 1.47
C LEU A 106 0.64 -4.01 1.01
N ALA A 107 1.30 -4.99 1.63
CA ALA A 107 2.68 -5.37 1.28
C ALA A 107 2.80 -5.91 -0.16
N THR A 108 1.67 -6.31 -0.76
CA THR A 108 1.59 -6.80 -2.14
C THR A 108 1.61 -5.69 -3.19
N GLY A 109 1.47 -4.42 -2.77
CA GLY A 109 1.29 -3.30 -3.70
C GLY A 109 -0.15 -3.11 -4.17
N ALA A 110 -1.11 -3.76 -3.52
CA ALA A 110 -2.53 -3.54 -3.74
C ALA A 110 -3.19 -2.84 -2.56
N TRP A 111 -4.25 -2.08 -2.83
CA TRP A 111 -5.15 -1.58 -1.78
C TRP A 111 -5.98 -2.72 -1.18
N SER A 112 -6.27 -2.64 0.11
CA SER A 112 -6.83 -3.76 0.89
C SER A 112 -8.24 -4.19 0.52
N ASN A 113 -9.01 -3.32 -0.13
CA ASN A 113 -10.41 -3.55 -0.46
C ASN A 113 -10.67 -3.18 -1.93
N THR A 114 -11.75 -3.70 -2.48
CA THR A 114 -12.26 -3.26 -3.78
C THR A 114 -12.95 -1.90 -3.65
N SER A 115 -12.96 -1.11 -4.73
CA SER A 115 -13.60 0.21 -4.75
C SER A 115 -15.05 0.14 -4.26
N PRO A 116 -15.46 0.99 -3.29
CA PRO A 116 -16.85 1.07 -2.87
C PRO A 116 -17.71 1.72 -3.97
N SER A 117 -19.03 1.65 -3.81
CA SER A 117 -19.98 2.28 -4.73
C SER A 117 -20.82 3.33 -4.00
N CYS A 118 -21.08 4.46 -4.65
CA CYS A 118 -22.01 5.47 -4.15
C CYS A 118 -23.38 5.26 -4.79
N GLN A 119 -24.39 4.94 -3.99
CA GLN A 119 -25.76 4.71 -4.45
C GLN A 119 -26.69 5.83 -3.97
N PRO A 120 -27.66 6.29 -4.77
CA PRO A 120 -28.58 7.34 -4.33
C PRO A 120 -29.28 6.98 -3.02
N VAL A 121 -29.35 7.93 -2.09
CA VAL A 121 -30.09 7.77 -0.83
C VAL A 121 -31.56 7.55 -1.17
N PHE A 122 -32.14 6.48 -0.62
CA PHE A 122 -33.56 6.18 -0.73
C PHE A 122 -34.31 6.75 0.46
N CYS A 123 -35.28 7.64 0.21
CA CYS A 123 -36.05 8.32 1.26
C CYS A 123 -37.20 7.49 1.83
N GLY A 124 -37.43 6.27 1.30
CA GLY A 124 -38.60 5.47 1.60
C GLY A 124 -39.81 5.88 0.78
N GLU A 125 -40.81 5.00 0.72
CA GLU A 125 -42.09 5.34 0.12
C GLU A 125 -42.83 6.36 1.02
N PRO A 126 -43.45 7.41 0.44
CA PRO A 126 -44.26 8.34 1.20
C PRO A 126 -45.40 7.61 1.90
N ARG A 127 -45.78 8.07 3.10
CA ARG A 127 -46.95 7.52 3.79
C ARG A 127 -48.18 7.70 2.91
N GLN A 128 -48.93 6.62 2.71
CA GLN A 128 -50.23 6.69 2.05
C GLN A 128 -51.16 7.62 2.83
N VAL A 129 -51.82 8.53 2.11
CA VAL A 129 -52.73 9.51 2.70
C VAL A 129 -54.15 8.96 2.56
N ILE A 130 -54.94 8.95 3.64
CA ILE A 130 -56.35 8.54 3.58
C ILE A 130 -57.10 9.50 2.66
N ASN A 131 -57.80 8.96 1.65
CA ASN A 131 -58.48 9.70 0.59
C ASN A 131 -57.56 10.60 -0.26
N GLY A 132 -56.25 10.35 -0.29
CA GLY A 132 -55.29 11.04 -1.15
C GLY A 132 -54.53 10.08 -2.04
N GLU A 133 -54.07 10.57 -3.18
CA GLU A 133 -53.25 9.80 -4.12
C GLU A 133 -51.80 10.32 -4.09
N VAL A 134 -50.84 9.40 -3.93
CA VAL A 134 -49.41 9.71 -3.96
C VAL A 134 -48.91 9.51 -5.39
N HIS A 135 -48.57 10.61 -6.07
CA HIS A 135 -47.92 10.55 -7.37
C HIS A 135 -46.40 10.65 -7.23
N GLY A 136 -45.68 9.59 -7.59
CA GLY A 136 -44.22 9.59 -7.66
C GLY A 136 -43.66 8.21 -8.05
N LYS A 137 -42.50 8.19 -8.71
CA LYS A 137 -41.72 6.98 -9.00
C LYS A 137 -40.25 7.29 -8.65
N ASN A 138 -39.54 6.34 -8.03
CA ASN A 138 -38.18 6.50 -7.50
C ASN A 138 -38.04 7.60 -6.44
N PHE A 139 -38.26 7.24 -5.17
CA PHE A 139 -38.14 8.13 -4.01
C PHE A 139 -36.68 8.32 -3.56
N THR A 140 -35.80 8.69 -4.49
CA THR A 140 -34.40 9.04 -4.17
C THR A 140 -34.27 10.53 -3.89
N SER A 141 -33.37 10.91 -2.98
CA SER A 141 -33.14 12.34 -2.68
C SER A 141 -32.35 12.99 -3.83
N ILE A 142 -33.01 13.82 -4.63
CA ILE A 142 -32.33 14.85 -5.42
C ILE A 142 -32.46 16.15 -4.61
N LYS A 143 -31.44 16.49 -3.83
CA LYS A 143 -31.41 17.77 -3.12
C LYS A 143 -31.14 18.85 -4.17
N LEU A 144 -32.18 19.62 -4.51
CA LEU A 144 -32.11 20.82 -5.36
C LEU A 144 -31.17 21.87 -4.76
#